data_AF-A0A836Z6H8-F1
#
_entry.id   AF-A0A836Z6H8-F1
#
_cell.length_a   1.000
_cell.length_b   1.000
_cell.length_c   1.000
_cell.angle_alpha   90.00
_cell.angle_beta   90.00
_cell.angle_gamma   90.00
#
_symmetry.space_group_name_H-M   'P 1'
#
loop_
_entity.id
_entity.type
_entity.pdbx_description
1 polymer ?
#
loop_
_entity_poly.entity_id
_entity_poly.type
_entity_poly.pdbx_seq_one_letter_code
_entity_poly.pdbx_strand_id
1 'polypeptide(L)'
;MKTLPDDNKGVRHQRFILNTGDGTLLVVHNIDLAPRLDGLQRGEKVAFAGEYISNKRGGLIHWTHHDPAHRHADGWLLYQGKRYQ
;
A
#
# COMPACT_ATOMS: atom_id res chain seq x y z
N MET A 1 12.34 3.71 1.73
CA MET A 1 10.98 3.60 2.28
C MET A 1 10.83 4.46 3.54
N LYS A 2 9.66 5.08 3.74
CA LYS A 2 9.30 5.83 4.95
C LYS A 2 7.89 5.45 5.41
N THR A 3 7.75 4.89 6.60
CA THR A 3 6.46 4.60 7.23
C THR A 3 5.84 5.89 7.77
N LEU A 4 4.53 6.07 7.56
CA LEU A 4 3.74 7.17 8.10
C LEU A 4 2.81 6.64 9.19
N PRO A 5 2.27 7.50 10.07
CA PRO A 5 1.20 7.08 10.97
C PRO A 5 0.02 6.53 10.17
N ASP A 6 -0.57 5.44 10.67
CA ASP A 6 -1.79 4.88 10.12
C ASP A 6 -2.88 5.97 10.11
N ASP A 7 -3.66 6.01 9.04
CA ASP A 7 -4.86 6.83 8.99
C ASP A 7 -6.01 6.03 9.60
N ASN A 8 -6.52 6.51 10.73
CA ASN A 8 -7.60 5.86 11.47
C ASN A 8 -8.93 6.63 11.37
N LYS A 9 -9.04 7.60 10.45
CA LYS A 9 -10.28 8.35 10.24
C LYS A 9 -11.14 7.66 9.18
N GLY A 10 -12.27 7.08 9.61
CA GLY A 10 -13.11 6.30 8.72
C GLY A 10 -12.50 4.92 8.45
N VAL A 11 -12.42 4.52 7.19
CA VAL A 11 -11.73 3.29 6.79
C VAL A 11 -10.24 3.41 7.09
N ARG A 12 -9.70 2.43 7.80
CA ARG A 12 -8.33 2.47 8.31
C ARG A 12 -7.34 2.14 7.20
N HIS A 13 -6.25 2.90 7.14
CA HIS A 13 -5.19 2.68 6.17
C HIS A 13 -3.81 2.72 6.81
N GLN A 14 -2.98 1.72 6.51
CA GLN A 14 -1.54 1.83 6.69
C GLN A 14 -0.97 2.66 5.54
N ARG A 15 -0.08 3.60 5.86
CA ARG A 15 0.53 4.49 4.87
C ARG A 15 2.05 4.44 4.93
N PHE A 16 2.68 4.31 3.78
CA PHE A 16 4.13 4.39 3.67
C PHE A 16 4.56 4.83 2.28
N ILE A 17 5.74 5.43 2.19
CA ILE A 17 6.29 5.94 0.95
C ILE A 17 7.38 5.00 0.46
N LEU A 18 7.21 4.50 -0.77
CA LEU A 18 8.24 3.78 -1.51
C LEU A 18 9.06 4.74 -2.36
N ASN A 19 10.33 4.41 -2.57
CA ASN A 19 11.16 5.03 -3.59
C ASN A 19 11.31 4.02 -4.72
N THR A 20 10.91 4.39 -5.92
CA THR A 20 10.90 3.51 -7.10
C THR A 20 12.15 3.64 -7.97
N GLY A 21 13.09 4.53 -7.61
CA GLY A 21 14.22 4.94 -8.46
C GLY A 21 13.89 6.21 -9.24
N ASP A 22 12.72 6.23 -9.90
CA ASP A 22 12.27 7.37 -10.71
C ASP A 22 11.42 8.40 -9.92
N GLY A 23 11.08 8.09 -8.68
CA GLY A 23 10.28 8.97 -7.84
C GLY A 23 9.84 8.33 -6.53
N THR A 24 8.84 8.95 -5.92
CA THR A 24 8.24 8.46 -4.67
C THR A 24 6.77 8.12 -4.87
N LEU A 25 6.36 6.95 -4.38
CA LEU A 25 4.97 6.50 -4.43
C LEU A 25 4.42 6.38 -3.01
N LEU A 26 3.26 6.97 -2.75
CA LEU A 26 2.53 6.76 -1.49
C LEU A 26 1.69 5.49 -1.60
N VAL A 27 1.94 4.50 -0.75
CA VAL A 27 1.05 3.35 -0.57
C VAL A 27 -0.01 3.69 0.46
N VAL A 28 -1.28 3.45 0.10
CA VAL A 28 -2.45 3.59 0.96
C VAL A 28 -3.11 2.21 1.04
N HIS A 29 -2.76 1.42 2.05
CA HIS A 29 -3.20 0.04 2.20
C HIS A 29 -4.35 -0.04 3.20
N ASN A 30 -5.54 -0.44 2.74
CA ASN A 30 -6.72 -0.57 3.59
C ASN A 30 -6.54 -1.75 4.56
N ILE A 31 -6.37 -1.44 5.85
CA ILE A 31 -6.12 -2.43 6.90
C ILE A 31 -7.40 -2.94 7.57
N ASP A 32 -8.57 -2.51 7.09
CA ASP A 32 -9.85 -3.17 7.41
C ASP A 32 -10.11 -4.37 6.51
N LEU A 33 -9.57 -4.36 5.29
CA LEU A 33 -9.75 -5.44 4.30
C LEU A 33 -8.60 -6.43 4.25
N ALA A 34 -7.37 -5.98 4.52
CA ALA A 34 -6.17 -6.81 4.49
C ALA A 34 -5.31 -6.59 5.75
N PRO A 35 -4.48 -7.56 6.18
CA PRO A 35 -3.63 -7.37 7.35
C PRO A 35 -2.58 -6.28 7.13
N ARG A 36 -2.34 -5.46 8.15
CA ARG A 36 -1.23 -4.50 8.20
C ARG A 36 0.12 -5.19 8.01
N LEU A 37 1.06 -4.53 7.34
CA LEU A 37 2.46 -4.97 7.27
C LEU A 37 3.18 -4.56 8.55
N ASP A 38 3.29 -5.50 9.49
CA ASP A 38 4.02 -5.28 10.74
C ASP A 38 5.54 -5.36 10.54
N GLY A 39 6.28 -4.61 11.36
CA GLY A 39 7.73 -4.60 11.29
C GLY A 39 8.33 -3.92 10.06
N LEU A 40 7.56 -3.15 9.29
CA LEU A 40 8.04 -2.48 8.08
C LEU A 40 9.18 -1.48 8.39
N GLN A 41 10.41 -1.77 7.92
CA GLN A 41 11.61 -0.97 8.18
C GLN A 41 12.18 -0.24 6.96
N ARG A 42 12.91 0.86 7.19
CA ARG A 42 13.61 1.57 6.12
C ARG A 42 14.64 0.66 5.45
N GLY A 43 14.66 0.64 4.12
CA GLY A 43 15.60 -0.14 3.32
C GLY A 43 15.01 -1.44 2.79
N GLU A 44 13.92 -1.92 3.40
CA GLU A 44 13.20 -3.09 2.94
C GLU A 44 12.48 -2.84 1.61
N LYS A 45 12.26 -3.93 0.87
CA LYS A 45 11.53 -3.95 -0.40
C LYS A 45 10.10 -4.43 -0.19
N VAL A 46 9.17 -3.76 -0.84
CA VAL A 46 7.77 -4.18 -0.94
C VAL A 46 7.42 -4.20 -2.41
N ALA A 47 7.00 -5.35 -2.92
CA ALA A 47 6.37 -5.44 -4.23
C ALA A 47 4.86 -5.25 -4.06
N PHE A 48 4.20 -4.76 -5.10
CA PHE A 48 2.79 -4.38 -5.00
C PHE A 48 2.06 -4.61 -6.33
N ALA A 49 0.76 -4.84 -6.22
CA ALA A 49 -0.19 -4.67 -7.31
C ALA A 49 -1.41 -3.91 -6.77
N GLY A 50 -1.95 -3.01 -7.56
CA GLY A 50 -3.06 -2.15 -7.18
C GLY A 50 -3.27 -1.05 -8.21
N GLU A 51 -4.12 -0.09 -7.88
CA GLU A 51 -4.45 1.03 -8.77
C GLU A 51 -3.53 2.23 -8.52
N TYR A 52 -2.84 2.67 -9.57
CA TYR A 52 -2.01 3.88 -9.52
C TYR A 52 -2.85 5.12 -9.83
N ILE A 53 -2.80 6.10 -8.93
CA ILE A 53 -3.44 7.41 -9.11
C ILE A 53 -2.35 8.48 -9.16
N SER A 54 -2.24 9.14 -10.32
CA SER A 54 -1.27 10.21 -10.55
C SER A 54 -1.63 11.48 -9.78
N ASN A 55 -0.62 12.15 -9.23
CA ASN A 55 -0.76 13.45 -8.56
C ASN A 55 0.54 14.26 -8.63
N LYS A 56 0.49 15.54 -8.23
CA LYS A 56 1.66 16.45 -8.22
C LYS A 56 2.76 16.08 -7.20
N ARG A 57 2.63 14.97 -6.47
CA ARG A 57 3.51 14.53 -5.37
C ARG A 57 4.13 13.14 -5.62
N GLY A 58 4.12 12.66 -6.87
CA GLY A 58 4.71 11.36 -7.25
C GLY A 58 3.71 10.20 -7.32
N GLY A 59 2.42 10.49 -7.13
CA GLY A 59 1.35 9.50 -7.24
C GLY A 59 1.13 8.70 -5.95
N LEU A 60 0.05 7.93 -5.94
CA LEU A 60 -0.28 7.00 -4.87
C LEU A 60 -0.76 5.68 -5.47
N ILE A 61 -0.63 4.61 -4.69
CA ILE A 61 -1.25 3.33 -5.01
C ILE A 61 -2.25 2.95 -3.92
N HIS A 62 -3.42 2.52 -4.38
CA HIS A 62 -4.52 2.01 -3.57
C HIS A 62 -4.97 0.65 -4.12
N TRP A 63 -6.08 0.10 -3.63
CA TRP A 63 -6.58 -1.23 -4.02
C TRP A 63 -5.54 -2.33 -3.91
N THR A 64 -4.76 -2.31 -2.83
CA THR A 64 -3.72 -3.31 -2.54
C THR A 64 -4.27 -4.48 -1.71
N HIS A 65 -5.52 -4.85 -1.98
CA HIS A 65 -6.31 -5.87 -1.29
C HIS A 65 -7.30 -6.53 -2.25
N HIS A 66 -7.93 -7.63 -1.83
CA HIS A 66 -9.08 -8.20 -2.53
C HIS A 66 -10.30 -7.28 -2.45
N ASP A 67 -10.97 -7.01 -3.57
CA ASP A 67 -12.27 -6.35 -3.54
C ASP A 67 -13.35 -7.37 -3.16
N PRO A 68 -13.96 -7.31 -1.97
CA PRO A 68 -14.96 -8.29 -1.54
C PRO A 68 -16.22 -8.30 -2.41
N ALA A 69 -16.47 -7.20 -3.15
CA ALA A 69 -17.59 -7.08 -4.05
C ALA A 69 -17.26 -7.47 -5.51
N HIS A 70 -16.00 -7.79 -5.82
CA HIS A 70 -15.52 -8.12 -7.16
C HIS A 70 -15.92 -7.12 -8.26
N ARG A 71 -15.94 -5.84 -7.93
CA ARG A 71 -16.23 -4.72 -8.85
C ARG A 71 -14.96 -4.08 -9.41
N HIS A 72 -13.83 -4.28 -8.74
CA HIS A 72 -12.51 -3.83 -9.16
C HIS A 72 -11.52 -5.01 -9.20
N ALA A 73 -10.43 -4.87 -9.96
CA ALA A 73 -9.35 -5.85 -9.93
C ALA A 73 -8.70 -5.91 -8.54
N ASP A 74 -8.44 -7.12 -8.05
CA ASP A 74 -7.75 -7.34 -6.79
C ASP A 74 -6.30 -6.83 -6.85
N GLY A 75 -5.80 -6.40 -5.71
CA GLY A 75 -4.38 -6.09 -5.52
C GLY A 75 -3.81 -6.73 -4.26
N TRP A 76 -2.55 -6.42 -4.00
CA TRP A 76 -1.79 -7.03 -2.91
C TRP A 76 -0.49 -6.27 -2.63
N LEU A 77 0.07 -6.51 -1.44
CA LEU A 77 1.45 -6.19 -1.08
C LEU A 77 2.23 -7.48 -0.83
N LEU A 78 3.49 -7.54 -1.27
CA LEU A 78 4.42 -8.64 -0.99
C LEU A 78 5.58 -8.09 -0.19
N TYR A 79 5.73 -8.56 1.05
CA TYR A 79 6.76 -8.15 1.98
C TYR A 79 7.36 -9.37 2.67
N GLN A 80 8.69 -9.50 2.61
CA GLN A 80 9.45 -10.64 3.17
C GLN A 80 8.89 -12.01 2.73
N GLY A 81 8.50 -12.14 1.48
CA GLY A 81 7.93 -13.38 0.92
C GLY A 81 6.49 -13.67 1.30
N LYS A 82 5.85 -12.82 2.13
CA LYS A 82 4.43 -12.94 2.48
C LYS A 82 3.58 -11.96 1.68
N ARG A 83 2.50 -12.47 1.09
CA ARG A 83 1.49 -11.68 0.39
C ARG A 83 0.38 -11.24 1.38
N TYR A 84 0.00 -9.98 1.28
CA TYR A 84 -1.03 -9.31 2.07
C TYR A 84 -2.09 -8.78 1.11
N GLN A 85 -3.35 -9.17 1.32
CA GLN A 85 -4.50 -8.81 0.50
C GLN A 85 -5.81 -9.10 1.21
#